data_AF-A0A7W1LC30-F1
#
_entry.id   AF-A0A7W1LC30-F1
#
_cell.length_a   1.000
_cell.length_b   1.000
_cell.length_c   1.000
_cell.angle_alpha   90.00
_cell.angle_beta   90.00
_cell.angle_gamma   90.00
#
_symmetry.space_group_name_H-M   'P 1'
#
loop_
_entity.id
_entity.type
_entity.pdbx_description
1 polymer ?
#
loop_
_entity_poly.entity_id
_entity_poly.type
_entity_poly.pdbx_seq_one_letter_code
_entity_poly.pdbx_strand_id
1 'polypeptide(L)'
;GDRVSVVNPLRIKGYANANMQRNKTDRLDARLIASFCQTQKPDAWQPPSEEVKQLQSLVRRVEVLAEMLQAEENRLVLSNQSF
;
A
#
# COMPACT_ATOMS: atom_id res chain seq x y z
N GLY A 1 1.35 24.18 2.68
CA GLY A 1 1.58 22.75 2.49
C GLY A 1 1.75 22.13 3.85
N ASP A 2 1.10 20.99 4.09
CA ASP A 2 1.09 20.36 5.41
C ASP A 2 2.19 19.30 5.54
N ARG A 3 2.67 19.08 6.77
CA ARG A 3 3.61 17.98 7.06
C ARG A 3 2.85 16.66 7.01
N VAL A 4 3.24 15.79 6.09
CA VAL A 4 2.68 14.43 5.96
C VAL A 4 3.70 13.40 6.42
N SER A 5 3.24 12.29 6.99
CA SER A 5 4.06 11.13 7.34
C SER A 5 3.40 9.88 6.76
N VAL A 6 4.19 9.00 6.15
CA VAL A 6 3.70 7.69 5.67
C VAL A 6 4.22 6.62 6.61
N VAL A 7 3.30 5.91 7.25
CA VAL A 7 3.62 4.89 8.26
C VAL A 7 3.05 3.55 7.81
N ASN A 8 3.85 2.48 7.95
CA ASN A 8 3.39 1.12 7.68
C ASN A 8 2.14 0.80 8.53
N PRO A 9 1.00 0.40 7.93
CA PRO A 9 -0.23 0.07 8.66
C PRO A 9 -0.05 -1.00 9.75
N LEU A 10 0.92 -1.91 9.60
CA LEU A 10 1.24 -2.91 10.61
C LEU A 10 1.71 -2.29 11.93
N ARG A 11 2.41 -1.15 11.88
CA ARG A 11 2.84 -0.42 13.09
C ARG A 11 1.66 0.16 13.85
N ILE A 12 0.68 0.71 13.11
CA ILE A 12 -0.56 1.22 13.71
C ILE A 12 -1.35 0.07 14.35
N LYS A 13 -1.46 -1.07 13.66
CA LYS A 13 -2.13 -2.27 14.20
C LYS A 13 -1.43 -2.81 15.45
N GLY A 14 -0.10 -2.88 15.45
CA GLY A 14 0.69 -3.28 16.62
C GLY A 14 0.47 -2.35 17.82
N TYR A 15 0.40 -1.04 17.56
CA TYR A 15 0.08 -0.05 18.59
C TYR A 15 -1.35 -0.18 19.13
N ALA A 16 -2.34 -0.47 18.28
CA ALA A 16 -3.71 -0.78 18.70
C ALA A 16 -3.74 -1.96 19.69
N ASN A 17 -3.04 -3.03 19.33
CA ASN A 17 -2.97 -4.26 20.12
C ASN A 17 -2.30 -4.01 21.48
N ALA A 18 -1.19 -3.25 21.50
CA ALA A 18 -0.50 -2.88 22.74
C ALA A 18 -1.39 -2.05 23.69
N ASN A 19 -2.31 -1.24 23.14
CA ASN A 19 -3.30 -0.47 23.90
C ASN A 19 -4.60 -1.25 24.17
N MET A 20 -4.63 -2.56 23.92
CA MET A 20 -5.81 -3.44 24.09
C MET A 20 -7.08 -2.95 23.38
N GLN A 21 -6.95 -2.19 22.29
CA GLN A 21 -8.10 -1.76 21.50
C GLN A 21 -8.58 -2.89 20.59
N ARG A 22 -9.74 -3.46 20.91
CA ARG A 22 -10.36 -4.58 20.16
C ARG A 22 -11.46 -4.14 19.19
N ASN A 23 -12.09 -3.01 19.46
CA ASN A 23 -13.20 -2.50 18.65
C ASN A 23 -12.70 -1.51 17.60
N LYS A 24 -13.13 -1.69 16.36
CA LYS A 24 -12.76 -0.83 15.23
C LYS A 24 -13.95 0.02 14.81
N THR A 25 -13.80 1.33 14.91
CA THR A 25 -14.72 2.32 14.34
C THR A 25 -13.87 3.49 13.84
N ASP A 26 -14.32 4.23 12.83
CA ASP A 26 -13.55 5.35 12.27
C ASP A 26 -13.14 6.37 13.34
N ARG A 27 -14.02 6.62 14.32
CA ARG A 27 -13.74 7.52 15.45
C ARG A 27 -12.64 7.00 16.37
N LEU A 28 -12.62 5.69 16.65
CA LEU A 28 -11.59 5.07 17.49
C LEU A 28 -10.26 5.00 16.75
N ASP A 29 -10.28 4.66 15.46
CA ASP A 29 -9.09 4.61 14.62
C ASP A 29 -8.44 5.99 14.50
N ALA A 30 -9.22 7.05 14.31
CA ALA A 30 -8.70 8.42 14.27
C ALA A 30 -8.00 8.81 15.58
N ARG A 31 -8.60 8.48 16.73
CA ARG A 31 -7.99 8.72 18.05
C ARG A 31 -6.72 7.90 18.26
N LEU A 32 -6.72 6.64 17.85
CA LEU A 32 -5.56 5.77 17.93
C LEU A 32 -4.40 6.32 17.08
N ILE A 33 -4.67 6.72 15.84
CA ILE A 33 -3.66 7.29 14.94
C ILE A 33 -3.12 8.61 15.51
N ALA A 34 -3.98 9.48 16.06
CA ALA A 34 -3.54 10.71 16.72
C ALA A 34 -2.61 10.42 17.91
N SER A 35 -2.97 9.48 18.78
CA SER A 35 -2.15 9.05 19.92
C SER A 35 -0.82 8.42 19.45
N PHE A 36 -0.87 7.60 18.41
CA PHE A 36 0.33 7.04 17.79
C PHE A 36 1.26 8.16 17.31
N CYS A 37 0.75 9.13 16.54
CA CYS A 37 1.55 10.23 16.01
C CYS A 37 2.12 11.12 17.13
N GLN A 38 1.36 11.36 18.21
CA GLN A 38 1.84 12.14 19.36
C GLN A 38 2.98 11.44 20.09
N THR A 39 2.89 10.12 20.28
CA THR A 39 3.88 9.34 21.04
C THR A 39 5.10 8.96 20.21
N GLN A 40 4.88 8.50 18.97
CA GLN A 40 5.93 7.95 18.10
C GLN A 40 6.57 9.00 17.19
N LYS A 41 5.94 10.17 17.02
CA LYS A 41 6.44 11.31 16.24
C LYS A 41 7.05 10.88 14.89
N PRO A 42 6.28 10.23 14.01
CA PRO A 42 6.82 9.69 12.77
C PRO A 42 7.48 10.78 11.92
N ASP A 43 8.55 10.39 11.23
CA ASP A 43 9.29 11.29 10.37
C ASP A 43 8.41 11.86 9.26
N ALA A 44 8.72 13.08 8.83
CA ALA A 44 8.08 13.64 7.66
C ALA A 44 8.36 12.75 6.45
N TRP A 45 7.32 12.46 5.68
CA TRP A 45 7.46 11.74 4.43
C TRP A 45 8.30 12.59 3.48
N GLN A 46 9.31 11.94 2.90
CA GLN A 46 10.10 12.50 1.83
C GLN A 46 9.69 11.79 0.53
N PRO A 47 9.52 12.55 -0.56
CA PRO A 47 9.28 11.94 -1.85
C PRO A 47 10.45 11.04 -2.23
N PRO A 48 10.19 9.89 -2.89
CA PRO A 48 11.27 9.07 -3.44
C PRO A 48 12.10 9.88 -4.44
N SER A 49 13.39 9.55 -4.57
CA SER A 49 14.26 10.19 -5.56
C SER A 49 13.78 9.91 -6.99
N GLU A 50 14.22 10.72 -7.96
CA GLU A 50 13.79 10.55 -9.35
C GLU A 50 14.20 9.19 -9.91
N GLU A 51 15.38 8.68 -9.55
CA GLU A 51 15.86 7.36 -9.96
C GLU A 51 14.95 6.24 -9.42
N VAL A 52 14.49 6.37 -8.16
CA VAL A 52 13.55 5.42 -7.55
C VAL A 52 12.19 5.47 -8.24
N LYS A 53 11.69 6.67 -8.56
CA LYS A 53 10.42 6.83 -9.30
C LYS A 53 10.50 6.20 -10.69
N GLN A 54 11.61 6.40 -11.39
CA GLN A 54 11.85 5.79 -12.71
C GLN A 54 11.86 4.27 -12.61
N LEU A 55 12.59 3.71 -11.65
CA LEU A 55 12.62 2.26 -11.42
C LEU A 55 11.22 1.71 -11.13
N GLN A 56 10.44 2.36 -10.25
CA GLN A 56 9.06 1.96 -9.94
C GLN A 56 8.17 1.98 -11.19
N SER A 57 8.33 2.98 -12.06
CA SER A 57 7.60 3.07 -13.32
C SER A 57 7.93 1.92 -14.26
N LEU A 58 9.21 1.56 -14.38
CA LEU A 58 9.66 0.42 -15.20
C LEU A 58 9.14 -0.91 -14.65
N VAL A 59 9.24 -1.14 -13.34
CA VAL A 59 8.71 -2.35 -12.69
C VAL A 59 7.22 -2.50 -12.95
N ARG A 60 6.45 -1.43 -12.71
CA ARG A 60 5.00 -1.42 -12.98
C ARG A 60 4.70 -1.70 -14.46
N ARG A 61 5.53 -1.20 -15.37
CA ARG A 61 5.36 -1.45 -16.81
C ARG A 61 5.56 -2.93 -17.14
N VAL A 62 6.54 -3.59 -16.53
CA VAL A 62 6.78 -5.02 -16.70
C VAL A 62 5.59 -5.83 -16.17
N GLU A 63 5.08 -5.52 -14.98
CA GLU A 63 3.92 -6.19 -14.39
C GLU A 63 2.69 -6.10 -15.30
N VAL A 64 2.37 -4.91 -15.82
CA VAL A 64 1.26 -4.71 -16.75
C VAL A 64 1.43 -5.54 -18.03
N LEU A 65 2.64 -5.60 -18.58
CA LEU A 65 2.89 -6.39 -19.80
C LEU A 65 2.75 -7.89 -19.53
N ALA A 66 3.18 -8.37 -18.36
CA ALA A 66 3.01 -9.76 -17.96
C ALA A 66 1.52 -10.12 -17.82
N GLU A 67 0.71 -9.26 -17.19
CA GLU A 67 -0.73 -9.44 -17.08
C GLU A 67 -1.41 -9.48 -18.46
N MET A 68 -1.01 -8.60 -19.38
CA MET A 68 -1.53 -8.59 -20.76
C MET A 68 -1.17 -9.87 -21.50
N LEU A 69 0.08 -10.34 -21.39
CA LEU A 69 0.51 -11.59 -22.01
C LEU A 69 -0.33 -12.77 -21.48
N GLN A 70 -0.49 -12.86 -20.16
CA GLN A 70 -1.29 -13.91 -19.54
C GLN A 70 -2.74 -13.87 -20.02
N ALA A 71 -3.32 -12.68 -20.19
CA ALA A 71 -4.68 -12.52 -20.71
C ALA A 71 -4.81 -13.03 -22.15
N GLU A 72 -3.83 -12.77 -23.02
CA GLU A 72 -3.82 -13.28 -24.39
C GLU A 72 -3.62 -14.80 -24.45
N GLU A 73 -2.73 -15.36 -23.63
CA GLU A 73 -2.56 -16.81 -23.53
C GLU A 73 -3.86 -17.49 -23.11
N ASN A 74 -4.55 -16.94 -22.10
CA ASN A 74 -5.84 -17.45 -21.67
C ASN A 74 -6.90 -17.36 -22.78
N ARG A 75 -6.92 -16.27 -23.57
CA ARG A 75 -7.82 -16.14 -24.73
C ARG A 75 -7.55 -17.22 -25.79
N LEU A 76 -6.28 -17.49 -26.10
CA LEU A 76 -5.88 -18.53 -27.06
C LEU A 76 -6.29 -19.93 -26.60
N VAL A 77 -6.12 -20.23 -25.31
CA VAL A 77 -6.56 -21.52 -24.74
C VAL A 77 -8.06 -21.68 -24.89
N LEU A 78 -8.85 -20.65 -24.53
CA LEU A 78 -10.30 -20.70 -24.65
C LEU A 78 -10.77 -20.82 -26.11
N SER A 79 -10.13 -20.11 -27.05
CA SER A 79 -10.46 -20.26 -28.47
C SER A 79 -10.15 -21.64 -29.00
N ASN A 80 -9.05 -22.26 -28.56
CA ASN A 80 -8.65 -23.60 -28.98
C ASN A 80 -9.47 -24.73 -28.33
N GLN A 81 -10.10 -24.48 -27.18
CA GLN A 81 -11.01 -25.42 -26.51
C GLN A 81 -12.46 -25.33 -27.03
N SER A 82 -12.80 -24.28 -27.79
CA SER A 82 -14.16 -24.06 -28.31
C SER A 82 -14.44 -24.77 -29.65
N PHE A 83 -13.65 -25.79 -30.00
CA PHE A 83 -13.80 -26.64 -31.19
C PHE A 83 -13.81 -28.13 -30.80
#